data_AF-A0A1G1SSY6-F1
#
_entry.id   AF-A0A1G1SSY6-F1
#
_cell.length_a   1.000
_cell.length_b   1.000
_cell.length_c   1.000
_cell.angle_alpha   90.00
_cell.angle_beta   90.00
_cell.angle_gamma   90.00
#
_symmetry.space_group_name_H-M   'P 1'
#
loop_
_entity.id
_entity.type
_entity.pdbx_description
1 polymer ?
#
loop_
_entity_poly.entity_id
_entity_poly.type
_entity_poly.pdbx_seq_one_letter_code
_entity_poly.pdbx_strand_id
1 'polypeptide(L)'
;MHHFSSPEQPDKFKIQLQGDSILTATARVSIVTEANDTIWSDAFPATALLTDEEPQLTAAAQEAYIMQRIDHFFEAQNFLTEAIEDDARFDRELNGNYQIWQEIKQQHRPGFAYMTGDEQGHTLSYSAKLGKAVVVDSCC
;
A
#
# COMPACT_ATOMS: atom_id res chain seq x y z
N MET A 1 -0.44 -8.42 -11.56
CA MET A 1 -1.29 -7.51 -12.38
C MET A 1 -2.67 -7.60 -11.77
N HIS A 2 -3.27 -6.48 -11.36
CA HIS A 2 -4.46 -6.47 -10.49
C HIS A 2 -5.50 -5.49 -11.02
N HIS A 3 -6.78 -5.89 -11.03
CA HIS A 3 -7.90 -5.03 -11.43
C HIS A 3 -8.27 -4.10 -10.27
N PHE A 4 -7.48 -3.04 -10.06
CA PHE A 4 -7.59 -2.16 -8.90
C PHE A 4 -8.30 -0.85 -9.24
N SER A 5 -7.87 -0.17 -10.30
CA SER A 5 -8.50 1.05 -10.81
C SER A 5 -9.63 0.77 -11.81
N SER A 6 -9.52 -0.35 -12.54
CA SER A 6 -10.46 -0.77 -13.59
C SER A 6 -10.78 -2.26 -13.52
N PRO A 7 -12.05 -2.67 -13.74
CA PRO A 7 -12.41 -4.08 -13.85
C PRO A 7 -11.92 -4.72 -15.17
N GLU A 8 -11.60 -3.92 -16.18
CA GLU A 8 -11.20 -4.41 -17.50
C GLU A 8 -9.69 -4.43 -17.69
N GLN A 9 -9.01 -3.40 -17.16
CA GLN A 9 -7.58 -3.19 -17.38
C GLN A 9 -6.80 -3.37 -16.08
N PRO A 10 -5.80 -4.26 -16.03
CA PRO A 10 -5.04 -4.47 -14.82
C PRO A 10 -3.98 -3.37 -14.61
N ASP A 11 -3.77 -3.01 -13.35
CA ASP A 11 -2.70 -2.14 -12.90
C ASP A 11 -1.43 -2.93 -12.57
N LYS A 12 -0.30 -2.24 -12.69
CA LYS A 12 1.04 -2.70 -12.32
C LYS A 12 1.44 -2.09 -10.98
N PHE A 13 1.63 -2.94 -10.00
CA PHE A 13 2.16 -2.61 -8.69
C PHE A 13 3.66 -2.85 -8.69
N LYS A 14 4.44 -1.91 -8.14
CA LYS A 14 5.90 -1.98 -8.12
C LYS A 14 6.43 -1.45 -6.80
N ILE A 15 7.44 -2.13 -6.27
CA ILE A 15 8.29 -1.65 -5.19
C ILE A 15 9.74 -1.74 -5.66
N GLN A 16 10.53 -0.70 -5.39
CA GLN A 16 11.93 -0.64 -5.78
C GLN A 16 12.76 -0.03 -4.65
N LEU A 17 13.89 -0.66 -4.34
CA LEU A 17 14.91 -0.07 -3.47
C LEU A 17 15.82 0.85 -4.28
N GLN A 18 16.05 2.05 -3.75
CA GLN A 18 16.96 3.04 -4.33
C GLN A 18 17.97 3.48 -3.29
N GLY A 19 19.25 3.16 -3.51
CA GLY A 19 20.36 3.51 -2.63
C GLY A 19 21.54 2.54 -2.81
N ASP A 20 22.64 2.82 -2.12
CA ASP A 20 23.87 2.03 -2.21
C ASP A 20 23.87 0.76 -1.35
N SER A 21 22.96 0.68 -0.36
CA SER A 21 22.75 -0.49 0.50
C SER A 21 21.28 -0.60 0.88
N ILE A 22 20.83 -1.79 1.27
CA ILE A 22 19.42 -2.02 1.65
C ILE A 22 19.05 -1.20 2.89
N LEU A 23 19.91 -1.17 3.91
CA LEU A 23 19.63 -0.47 5.18
C LEU A 23 19.60 1.06 5.05
N THR A 24 20.16 1.60 3.97
CA THR A 24 20.11 3.05 3.68
C THR A 24 19.24 3.38 2.48
N ALA A 25 18.61 2.38 1.85
CA ALA A 25 17.80 2.57 0.66
C ALA A 25 16.46 3.23 0.99
N THR A 26 15.92 3.94 0.01
CA THR A 26 14.52 4.32 -0.03
C THR A 26 13.73 3.25 -0.78
N ALA A 27 12.70 2.70 -0.15
CA ALA A 27 11.69 1.90 -0.83
C ALA A 27 10.69 2.84 -1.52
N ARG A 28 10.53 2.69 -2.83
CA ARG A 28 9.52 3.42 -3.61
C ARG A 28 8.45 2.47 -4.09
N VAL A 29 7.22 2.75 -3.68
CA VAL A 29 6.03 2.00 -4.11
C VAL A 29 5.29 2.82 -5.16
N SER A 30 4.76 2.16 -6.18
CA SER A 30 3.92 2.83 -7.18
C SER A 30 2.86 1.89 -7.75
N ILE A 31 1.75 2.49 -8.17
CA ILE A 31 0.68 1.85 -8.92
C ILE A 31 0.55 2.58 -10.25
N VAL A 32 0.69 1.83 -11.33
CA VAL A 32 0.72 2.34 -12.69
C VAL A 32 -0.34 1.64 -13.53
N THR A 33 -1.18 2.39 -14.22
CA THR A 33 -2.24 1.85 -15.09
C THR A 33 -1.65 1.15 -16.32
N GLU A 34 -2.49 0.44 -17.08
CA GLU A 34 -2.08 -0.12 -18.38
C GLU A 34 -1.60 0.97 -19.36
N ALA A 35 -2.20 2.16 -19.31
CA ALA A 35 -1.82 3.34 -20.10
C ALA A 35 -0.48 3.98 -19.68
N ASN A 36 0.17 3.46 -18.63
CA ASN A 36 1.38 3.97 -18.00
C ASN A 36 1.21 5.29 -17.22
N ASP A 37 0.01 5.57 -16.74
CA ASP A 37 -0.22 6.67 -15.80
C ASP A 37 0.05 6.21 -14.37
N THR A 38 0.83 6.99 -13.62
CA THR A 38 1.03 6.74 -12.18
C THR A 38 -0.18 7.28 -11.41
N ILE A 39 -0.96 6.38 -10.83
CA ILE A 39 -2.15 6.72 -10.03
C ILE A 39 -1.88 6.72 -8.52
N TRP A 40 -0.73 6.18 -8.10
CA TRP A 40 -0.24 6.27 -6.73
C TRP A 40 1.27 6.13 -6.69
N SER A 41 1.90 6.84 -5.76
CA SER A 41 3.29 6.62 -5.41
C SER A 41 3.56 7.01 -3.98
N ASP A 42 4.39 6.24 -3.30
CA ASP A 42 4.87 6.54 -1.96
C ASP A 42 6.37 6.21 -1.84
N ALA A 43 7.04 6.80 -0.87
CA ALA A 43 8.45 6.57 -0.60
C ALA A 43 8.75 6.64 0.89
N PHE A 44 9.41 5.61 1.40
CA PHE A 44 9.80 5.49 2.80
C PHE A 44 11.18 4.82 2.93
N PRO A 45 11.90 5.01 4.05
CA PRO A 45 13.13 4.28 4.30
C PRO A 45 12.87 2.77 4.25
N ALA A 46 13.74 1.99 3.62
CA ALA A 46 13.58 0.54 3.56
C ALA A 46 13.53 -0.11 4.95
N THR A 47 14.18 0.50 5.93
CA THR A 47 14.12 0.12 7.35
C THR A 47 12.74 0.25 7.97
N ALA A 48 11.82 1.00 7.36
CA ALA A 48 10.42 1.03 7.79
C ALA A 48 9.67 -0.28 7.51
N LEU A 49 10.28 -1.24 6.81
CA LEU A 49 9.74 -2.60 6.65
C LEU A 49 10.17 -3.53 7.79
N LEU A 50 11.10 -3.11 8.65
CA LEU A 50 11.46 -3.86 9.85
C LEU A 50 10.36 -3.73 10.91
N THR A 51 10.24 -4.75 11.76
CA THR A 51 9.31 -4.78 12.89
C THR A 51 10.04 -4.38 14.18
N ASP A 52 9.30 -3.97 15.20
CA ASP A 52 9.85 -3.44 16.46
C ASP A 52 10.60 -4.52 17.27
N GLU A 53 10.37 -5.80 16.97
CA GLU A 53 11.09 -6.94 17.55
C GLU A 53 12.47 -7.18 16.89
N GLU A 54 12.73 -6.61 15.71
CA GLU A 54 13.94 -6.84 14.90
C GLU A 54 15.16 -5.91 15.13
N PRO A 55 15.17 -4.85 15.97
CA PRO A 55 16.35 -4.01 16.14
C PRO A 55 17.54 -4.73 16.81
N GLN A 56 17.38 -5.97 17.26
CA GLN A 56 18.46 -6.82 17.80
C GLN A 56 19.17 -7.68 16.73
N LEU A 57 18.72 -7.65 15.48
CA LEU A 57 19.32 -8.41 14.39
C LEU A 57 20.65 -7.82 13.91
N THR A 58 21.55 -8.69 13.44
CA THR A 58 22.73 -8.25 12.68
C THR A 58 22.30 -7.55 11.38
N ALA A 59 23.14 -6.66 10.85
CA ALA A 59 22.86 -5.96 9.59
C ALA A 59 22.44 -6.89 8.45
N ALA A 60 23.14 -8.01 8.26
CA ALA A 60 22.81 -8.99 7.21
C ALA A 60 21.42 -9.64 7.41
N ALA A 61 21.01 -9.87 8.66
CA ALA A 61 19.70 -10.42 8.96
C ALA A 61 18.58 -9.39 8.73
N GLN A 62 18.83 -8.11 9.05
CA GLN A 62 17.90 -7.03 8.74
C GLN A 62 17.72 -6.85 7.23
N GLU A 63 18.81 -6.90 6.45
CA GLU A 63 18.74 -6.83 5.00
C GLU A 63 17.94 -8.00 4.40
N ALA A 64 18.18 -9.23 4.88
CA ALA A 64 17.43 -10.40 4.44
C ALA A 64 15.93 -10.27 4.77
N TYR A 65 15.59 -9.76 5.95
CA TYR A 65 14.20 -9.52 6.35
C TYR A 65 13.51 -8.48 5.47
N ILE A 66 14.17 -7.35 5.17
CA ILE A 66 13.64 -6.32 4.27
C ILE A 66 13.37 -6.91 2.89
N MET A 67 14.31 -7.70 2.35
CA MET A 67 14.11 -8.37 1.06
C MET A 67 12.93 -9.34 1.08
N GLN A 68 12.79 -10.12 2.16
CA GLN A 68 11.62 -10.99 2.35
C GLN A 68 10.32 -10.18 2.37
N ARG A 69 10.24 -9.07 3.11
CA ARG A 69 9.06 -8.19 3.15
C ARG A 69 8.73 -7.60 1.78
N ILE A 70 9.75 -7.30 0.98
CA ILE A 70 9.59 -6.83 -0.41
C ILE A 70 9.01 -7.94 -1.30
N ASP A 71 9.53 -9.16 -1.19
CA ASP A 71 9.04 -10.31 -1.97
C ASP A 71 7.57 -10.62 -1.67
N HIS A 72 7.15 -10.42 -0.42
CA HIS A 72 5.77 -10.62 0.02
C HIS A 72 4.88 -9.37 -0.11
N PHE A 73 5.42 -8.23 -0.54
CA PHE A 73 4.73 -6.93 -0.47
C PHE A 73 3.43 -6.90 -1.31
N PHE A 74 3.41 -7.62 -2.43
CA PHE A 74 2.25 -7.72 -3.34
C PHE A 74 1.67 -9.14 -3.37
N GLU A 75 1.66 -9.85 -2.25
CA GLU A 75 0.96 -11.13 -2.16
C GLU A 75 -0.56 -10.97 -2.28
N ALA A 76 -1.22 -12.03 -2.76
CA ALA A 76 -2.67 -12.02 -3.00
C ALA A 76 -3.48 -11.63 -1.75
N GLN A 77 -3.02 -11.98 -0.55
CA GLN A 77 -3.68 -11.64 0.71
C GLN A 77 -3.75 -10.14 0.99
N ASN A 78 -2.86 -9.34 0.39
CA ASN A 78 -2.83 -7.89 0.51
C ASN A 78 -3.82 -7.21 -0.46
N PHE A 79 -4.47 -7.96 -1.36
CA PHE A 79 -5.48 -7.44 -2.27
C PHE A 79 -6.87 -7.80 -1.76
N LEU A 80 -7.62 -6.78 -1.37
CA LEU A 80 -8.95 -6.91 -0.80
C LEU A 80 -10.01 -6.86 -1.90
N THR A 81 -11.06 -7.67 -1.74
CA THR A 81 -12.23 -7.60 -2.64
C THR A 81 -12.95 -6.25 -2.48
N GLU A 82 -13.01 -5.73 -1.26
CA GLU A 82 -13.56 -4.42 -0.93
C GLU A 82 -12.58 -3.70 0.00
N ALA A 83 -12.26 -2.44 -0.30
CA ALA A 83 -11.33 -1.65 0.50
C ALA A 83 -11.93 -1.13 1.82
N ILE A 84 -13.26 -1.08 1.89
CA ILE A 84 -14.01 -0.55 3.03
C ILE A 84 -15.19 -1.49 3.26
N GLU A 85 -15.27 -2.08 4.44
CA GLU A 85 -16.37 -2.97 4.81
C GLU A 85 -17.72 -2.22 4.90
N ASP A 86 -18.82 -2.93 4.66
CA ASP A 86 -20.18 -2.38 4.64
C ASP A 86 -20.62 -1.75 5.96
N ASP A 87 -20.15 -2.25 7.10
CA ASP A 87 -20.44 -1.73 8.43
C ASP A 87 -19.37 -0.77 8.98
N ALA A 88 -18.24 -0.61 8.25
CA ALA A 88 -17.18 0.33 8.60
C ALA A 88 -17.75 1.74 8.83
N ARG A 89 -17.23 2.41 9.85
CA ARG A 89 -17.61 3.80 10.19
C ARG A 89 -16.48 4.72 9.78
N PHE A 90 -16.84 5.87 9.24
CA PHE A 90 -15.87 6.88 8.89
C PHE A 90 -15.29 7.54 10.15
N ASP A 91 -13.98 7.47 10.27
CA ASP A 91 -13.16 8.26 11.18
C ASP A 91 -12.32 9.24 10.36
N ARG A 92 -12.38 10.53 10.70
CA ARG A 92 -11.66 11.56 9.94
C ARG A 92 -10.14 11.43 10.08
N GLU A 93 -9.65 10.96 11.23
CA GLU A 93 -8.23 10.83 11.52
C GLU A 93 -7.62 9.65 10.76
N LEU A 94 -8.38 8.56 10.58
CA LEU A 94 -7.91 7.34 9.90
C LEU A 94 -8.25 7.30 8.41
N ASN A 95 -9.37 7.91 8.01
CA ASN A 95 -9.94 7.73 6.66
C ASN A 95 -9.90 9.01 5.80
N GLY A 96 -9.48 10.15 6.37
CA GLY A 96 -9.22 11.39 5.63
C GLY A 96 -10.49 12.12 5.13
N ASN A 97 -10.88 11.91 3.87
CA ASN A 97 -11.97 12.66 3.21
C ASN A 97 -13.26 11.83 3.10
N TYR A 98 -14.31 12.26 3.81
CA TYR A 98 -15.61 11.59 3.84
C TYR A 98 -16.24 11.36 2.47
N GLN A 99 -16.19 12.33 1.56
CA GLN A 99 -16.85 12.23 0.25
C GLN A 99 -16.18 11.21 -0.67
N ILE A 100 -14.87 11.06 -0.53
CA ILE A 100 -14.07 10.08 -1.27
C ILE A 100 -14.24 8.69 -0.64
N TRP A 101 -14.17 8.62 0.69
CA TRP A 101 -14.42 7.38 1.42
C TRP A 101 -15.80 6.79 1.11
N GLN A 102 -16.85 7.62 1.11
CA GLN A 102 -18.21 7.21 0.75
C GLN A 102 -18.33 6.77 -0.71
N GLU A 103 -17.65 7.45 -1.64
CA GLU A 103 -17.61 7.04 -3.06
C GLU A 103 -17.07 5.61 -3.20
N ILE A 104 -15.94 5.35 -2.55
CA ILE A 104 -15.22 4.07 -2.63
C ILE A 104 -16.07 2.96 -1.99
N LYS A 105 -16.63 3.21 -0.81
CA LYS A 105 -17.50 2.27 -0.10
C LYS A 105 -18.74 1.90 -0.92
N GLN A 106 -19.48 2.89 -1.42
CA GLN A 106 -20.71 2.65 -2.19
C GLN A 106 -20.49 1.89 -3.50
N GLN A 107 -19.27 1.95 -4.05
CA GLN A 107 -18.91 1.27 -5.28
C GLN A 107 -18.29 -0.11 -5.05
N HIS A 108 -18.14 -0.56 -3.80
CA HIS A 108 -17.48 -1.81 -3.44
C HIS A 108 -16.10 -1.95 -4.13
N ARG A 109 -15.33 -0.85 -4.13
CA ARG A 109 -14.04 -0.81 -4.84
C ARG A 109 -13.03 -1.73 -4.16
N PRO A 110 -12.20 -2.45 -4.93
CA PRO A 110 -11.15 -3.28 -4.37
C PRO A 110 -10.11 -2.46 -3.63
N GLY A 111 -9.42 -3.13 -2.70
CA GLY A 111 -8.41 -2.53 -1.85
C GLY A 111 -7.02 -3.13 -2.05
N PHE A 112 -5.99 -2.38 -1.68
CA PHE A 112 -4.65 -2.89 -1.49
C PHE A 112 -4.15 -2.45 -0.11
N ALA A 113 -3.91 -3.42 0.77
CA ALA A 113 -3.40 -3.20 2.12
C ALA A 113 -1.90 -3.46 2.16
N TYR A 114 -1.14 -2.59 2.81
CA TYR A 114 0.29 -2.79 3.07
C TYR A 114 0.68 -2.23 4.43
N MET A 115 1.80 -2.71 4.97
CA MET A 115 2.31 -2.30 6.28
C MET A 115 3.74 -1.79 6.19
N THR A 116 4.01 -0.68 6.87
CA THR A 116 5.35 -0.16 7.15
C THR A 116 5.65 -0.30 8.64
N GLY A 117 6.17 -1.45 9.05
CA GLY A 117 6.38 -1.81 10.45
C GLY A 117 5.25 -2.67 10.99
N ASP A 118 5.08 -2.68 12.32
CA ASP A 118 4.07 -3.51 13.01
C ASP A 118 2.70 -2.83 13.13
N GLU A 119 2.67 -1.51 13.29
CA GLU A 119 1.44 -0.76 13.62
C GLU A 119 1.12 0.34 12.60
N GLN A 120 1.73 0.31 11.42
CA GLN A 120 1.46 1.31 10.37
C GLN A 120 0.92 0.61 9.14
N GLY A 121 -0.36 0.23 9.23
CA GLY A 121 -1.14 -0.31 8.13
C GLY A 121 -1.76 0.81 7.29
N HIS A 122 -1.76 0.61 5.98
CA HIS A 122 -2.45 1.48 5.02
C HIS A 122 -3.28 0.64 4.08
N THR A 123 -4.55 1.01 3.91
CA THR A 123 -5.41 0.48 2.86
C THR A 123 -5.63 1.55 1.79
N LEU A 124 -5.27 1.21 0.56
CA LEU A 124 -5.49 2.04 -0.63
C LEU A 124 -6.72 1.59 -1.38
N SER A 125 -7.40 2.55 -2.02
CA SER A 125 -8.36 2.25 -3.09
C SER A 125 -8.41 3.37 -4.13
N TYR A 126 -8.90 3.06 -5.32
CA TYR A 126 -8.99 4.02 -6.43
C TYR A 126 -10.25 4.89 -6.33
N SER A 127 -10.06 6.22 -6.32
CA SER A 127 -11.15 7.18 -6.48
C SER A 127 -11.27 7.59 -7.94
N ALA A 128 -12.41 7.28 -8.55
CA ALA A 128 -12.71 7.70 -9.92
C ALA A 128 -12.89 9.23 -10.00
N LYS A 129 -13.43 9.85 -8.95
CA LYS A 129 -13.55 11.32 -8.87
C LYS A 129 -12.20 12.04 -8.93
N LEU A 130 -11.17 11.46 -8.31
CA LEU A 130 -9.84 12.07 -8.27
C LEU A 130 -8.90 11.57 -9.36
N GLY A 131 -9.25 10.47 -10.04
CA GLY A 131 -8.39 9.84 -11.05
C GLY A 131 -7.11 9.24 -10.46
N LYS A 132 -7.12 8.89 -9.17
CA LYS A 132 -5.93 8.39 -8.44
C LYS A 132 -6.31 7.47 -7.28
N ALA A 133 -5.36 6.66 -6.83
CA ALA A 133 -5.51 5.94 -5.58
C ALA A 133 -5.40 6.91 -4.39
N VAL A 134 -6.05 6.55 -3.30
CA VAL A 134 -6.03 7.27 -2.04
C VAL A 134 -5.98 6.28 -0.88
N VAL A 135 -5.39 6.71 0.22
CA VAL A 135 -5.49 5.98 1.49
C VAL A 135 -6.91 6.18 2.02
N VAL A 136 -7.60 5.07 2.25
CA VAL A 136 -8.98 5.04 2.77
C VAL A 136 -9.05 4.59 4.21
N ASP A 137 -8.00 3.94 4.69
CA ASP A 137 -7.82 3.56 6.08
C ASP A 137 -6.33 3.55 6.40
N SER A 138 -5.98 4.19 7.51
CA SER A 138 -4.66 4.07 8.13
C SER A 138 -4.91 3.65 9.55
N CYS A 139 -4.70 2.37 9.83
CA CYS A 139 -4.98 1.76 11.11
C CYS A 139 -3.73 1.02 11.58
N CYS A 140 -3.63 0.89 12.89
CA CYS A 140 -2.77 -0.08 13.56
C CYS A 140 -3.50 -1.42 13.70
#